data_AF-A0A3N3DQH8-F1
#
_entry.id   AF-A0A3N3DQH8-F1
#
_cell.length_a   1.000
_cell.length_b   1.000
_cell.length_c   1.000
_cell.angle_alpha   90.00
_cell.angle_beta   90.00
_cell.angle_gamma   90.00
#
_symmetry.space_group_name_H-M   'P 1'
#
loop_
_entity.id
_entity.type
_entity.pdbx_description
1 polymer ?
#
loop_
_entity_poly.entity_id
_entity_poly.type
_entity_poly.pdbx_seq_one_letter_code
_entity_poly.pdbx_strand_id
1 'polypeptide(L)'
;MPSAARLGDIASAHGCFPPTPIIAGSGNVFINGKPAARLGDAAAPHGCPCPKTPHGFHGRAIAAGSGTVFINGIPAARVGDAIGCGGVVATGSGDVNIGG
;
A
#
# COMPACT_ATOMS: atom_id res chain seq x y z
N MET A 1 4.78 -6.34 15.85
CA MET A 1 5.17 -6.40 14.43
C MET A 1 3.98 -5.95 13.59
N PRO A 2 4.14 -5.08 12.58
CA PRO A 2 3.02 -4.63 11.76
C PRO A 2 2.42 -5.75 10.91
N SER A 3 1.12 -5.66 10.63
CA SER A 3 0.41 -6.58 9.74
C SER A 3 0.94 -6.51 8.31
N ALA A 4 0.99 -7.66 7.63
CA ALA A 4 1.41 -7.75 6.24
C ALA A 4 0.38 -7.11 5.29
N ALA A 5 0.84 -6.33 4.32
CA ALA A 5 -0.01 -5.71 3.30
C ALA A 5 -0.24 -6.66 2.11
N ARG A 6 -1.42 -6.57 1.49
CA ARG A 6 -1.85 -7.45 0.40
C ARG A 6 -2.65 -6.69 -0.64
N LEU A 7 -2.87 -7.33 -1.79
CA LEU A 7 -3.81 -6.84 -2.80
C LEU A 7 -5.20 -6.57 -2.19
N GLY A 8 -5.74 -5.40 -2.47
CA GLY A 8 -7.04 -4.94 -1.98
C GLY A 8 -7.01 -4.33 -0.56
N ASP A 9 -5.90 -4.41 0.17
CA ASP A 9 -5.75 -3.65 1.41
C ASP A 9 -5.63 -2.14 1.09
N ILE A 10 -5.97 -1.28 2.04
CA ILE A 10 -6.20 0.14 1.79
C ILE A 10 -4.92 0.96 1.96
N ALA A 11 -4.63 1.82 1.00
CA ALA A 11 -3.73 2.96 1.15
C ALA A 11 -4.53 4.18 1.62
N SER A 12 -4.17 4.77 2.77
CA SER A 12 -4.92 5.82 3.46
C SER A 12 -5.15 7.07 2.60
N ALA A 13 -6.10 7.92 2.99
CA ALA A 13 -6.18 9.27 2.44
C ALA A 13 -4.93 10.10 2.76
N HIS A 14 -4.76 11.21 2.04
CA HIS A 14 -3.90 12.34 2.42
C HIS A 14 -4.51 13.63 1.88
N GLY A 15 -4.47 14.72 2.65
CA GLY A 15 -5.18 15.96 2.27
C GLY A 15 -6.66 15.71 1.95
N CYS A 16 -7.11 16.18 0.79
CA CYS A 16 -8.46 15.93 0.26
C CYS A 16 -8.57 14.66 -0.60
N PHE A 17 -7.48 13.92 -0.81
CA PHE A 17 -7.47 12.75 -1.70
C PHE A 17 -7.96 11.51 -0.93
N PRO A 18 -9.00 10.81 -1.43
CA PRO A 18 -9.63 9.70 -0.71
C PRO A 18 -8.73 8.46 -0.61
N PRO A 19 -9.00 7.52 0.32
CA PRO A 19 -8.27 6.25 0.36
C PRO A 19 -8.57 5.41 -0.89
N THR A 20 -7.63 4.56 -1.29
CA THR A 20 -7.80 3.65 -2.42
C THR A 20 -7.11 2.31 -2.15
N PRO A 21 -7.59 1.20 -2.77
CA PRO A 21 -6.99 -0.11 -2.57
C PRO A 21 -5.63 -0.24 -3.25
N ILE A 22 -4.78 -1.11 -2.69
CA ILE A 22 -3.61 -1.68 -3.37
C ILE A 22 -4.10 -2.56 -4.53
N ILE A 23 -3.57 -2.34 -5.73
CA ILE A 23 -4.02 -3.00 -6.98
C ILE A 23 -2.94 -3.84 -7.66
N ALA A 24 -1.74 -3.89 -7.10
CA ALA A 24 -0.67 -4.79 -7.53
C ALA A 24 -0.06 -5.53 -6.33
N GLY A 25 0.57 -6.66 -6.61
CA GLY A 25 1.19 -7.52 -5.60
C GLY A 25 2.06 -8.58 -6.26
N SER A 26 2.61 -9.48 -5.44
CA SER A 26 3.37 -10.64 -5.90
C SER A 26 2.55 -11.56 -6.81
N GLY A 27 3.16 -12.08 -7.88
CA GLY A 27 2.51 -13.06 -8.75
C GLY A 27 2.45 -14.49 -8.19
N ASN A 28 3.19 -14.79 -7.11
CA ASN A 28 3.31 -16.16 -6.58
C ASN A 28 3.43 -16.28 -5.06
N VAL A 29 3.50 -15.17 -4.32
CA VAL A 29 3.46 -15.19 -2.85
C VAL A 29 2.13 -14.63 -2.39
N PHE A 30 1.39 -15.44 -1.65
CA PHE A 30 0.05 -15.11 -1.19
C PHE A 30 0.01 -15.09 0.34
N ILE A 31 -0.67 -14.09 0.90
CA ILE A 31 -0.94 -13.95 2.33
C ILE A 31 -2.46 -13.97 2.50
N ASN A 32 -2.97 -14.94 3.25
CA ASN A 32 -4.40 -15.25 3.34
C ASN A 32 -5.09 -15.34 1.96
N GLY A 33 -4.44 -16.00 1.00
CA GLY A 33 -4.98 -16.19 -0.35
C GLY A 33 -4.94 -14.95 -1.26
N LYS A 34 -4.40 -13.82 -0.81
CA LYS A 34 -4.25 -12.59 -1.61
C LYS A 34 -2.79 -12.35 -1.95
N PRO A 35 -2.46 -11.85 -3.17
CA PRO A 35 -1.10 -11.44 -3.51
C PRO A 35 -0.49 -10.53 -2.45
N ALA A 36 0.70 -10.87 -1.96
CA ALA A 36 1.41 -10.06 -0.99
C ALA A 36 1.91 -8.76 -1.62
N ALA A 37 1.70 -7.62 -0.95
CA ALA A 37 2.15 -6.33 -1.43
C ALA A 37 3.60 -6.06 -1.01
N ARG A 38 4.32 -5.30 -1.84
CA ARG A 38 5.75 -5.04 -1.73
C ARG A 38 6.04 -3.58 -2.05
N LEU A 39 7.24 -3.13 -1.72
CA LEU A 39 7.74 -1.83 -2.16
C LEU A 39 7.57 -1.67 -3.68
N GLY A 40 7.01 -0.54 -4.11
CA GLY A 40 6.75 -0.22 -5.51
C GLY A 40 5.44 -0.75 -6.08
N ASP A 41 4.74 -1.68 -5.40
CA ASP A 41 3.43 -2.14 -5.87
C ASP A 41 2.42 -0.97 -5.82
N ALA A 42 1.59 -0.86 -6.87
CA ALA A 42 0.68 0.25 -7.07
C ALA A 42 -0.56 0.17 -6.16
N ALA A 43 -1.03 1.34 -5.71
CA ALA A 43 -2.39 1.54 -5.24
C ALA A 43 -3.18 2.32 -6.31
N ALA A 44 -4.51 2.14 -6.34
CA ALA A 44 -5.34 2.79 -7.33
C ALA A 44 -5.15 4.32 -7.26
N PRO A 45 -5.00 5.00 -8.40
CA PRO A 45 -4.84 6.45 -8.42
C PRO A 45 -6.06 7.14 -7.82
N HIS A 46 -5.88 8.35 -7.33
CA HIS A 46 -6.97 9.14 -6.78
C HIS A 46 -6.90 10.60 -7.18
N GLY A 47 -8.06 11.26 -7.13
CA GLY A 47 -8.18 12.69 -7.35
C GLY A 47 -8.87 13.36 -6.17
N CYS A 48 -8.58 14.64 -5.98
CA CYS A 48 -9.24 15.43 -4.95
C CYS A 48 -10.65 15.86 -5.42
N PRO A 49 -11.70 15.69 -4.60
CA PRO A 49 -13.07 16.03 -4.98
C PRO A 49 -13.42 17.51 -4.80
N CYS A 50 -12.47 18.35 -4.38
CA CYS A 50 -12.74 19.76 -4.09
C CYS A 50 -13.10 20.54 -5.37
N PRO A 51 -14.19 21.34 -5.36
CA PRO A 51 -14.68 22.04 -6.55
C PRO A 51 -13.85 23.27 -6.95
N LYS A 52 -12.81 23.67 -6.19
CA LYS A 52 -12.24 25.03 -6.24
C LYS A 52 -10.72 25.17 -6.46
N THR A 53 -9.97 24.15 -6.81
CA THR A 53 -8.54 24.30 -7.17
C THR A 53 -8.02 23.02 -7.82
N PRO A 54 -7.03 23.06 -8.72
CA PRO A 54 -6.48 21.85 -9.28
C PRO A 54 -5.51 21.21 -8.28
N HIS A 55 -6.04 20.43 -7.35
CA HIS A 55 -5.24 19.43 -6.64
C HIS A 55 -4.98 18.20 -7.52
N GLY A 56 -5.81 18.00 -8.55
CA GLY A 56 -5.55 17.06 -9.65
C GLY A 56 -5.86 15.60 -9.32
N PHE A 57 -5.32 14.73 -10.18
CA PHE A 57 -5.41 13.27 -10.12
C PHE A 57 -4.00 12.71 -10.31
N HIS A 58 -3.59 11.78 -9.45
CA HIS A 58 -2.23 11.21 -9.50
C HIS A 58 -2.18 9.76 -9.06
N GLY A 59 -1.10 9.09 -9.49
CA GLY A 59 -0.79 7.69 -9.17
C GLY A 59 -0.29 7.51 -7.75
N ARG A 60 -0.40 6.28 -7.24
CA ARG A 60 0.01 5.90 -5.89
C ARG A 60 0.83 4.62 -5.94
N ALA A 61 1.92 4.57 -5.20
CA ALA A 61 2.72 3.35 -5.05
C ALA A 61 3.27 3.27 -3.63
N ILE A 62 3.44 2.05 -3.13
CA ILE A 62 4.08 1.80 -1.84
C ILE A 62 5.54 2.26 -1.92
N ALA A 63 5.97 3.09 -0.96
CA ALA A 63 7.26 3.79 -0.96
C ALA A 63 8.19 3.35 0.19
N ALA A 64 7.72 2.52 1.11
CA ALA A 64 8.53 1.88 2.15
C ALA A 64 8.16 0.41 2.30
N GLY A 65 9.02 -0.36 2.96
CA GLY A 65 8.82 -1.78 3.24
C GLY A 65 9.70 -2.24 4.41
N SER A 66 9.66 -3.53 4.71
CA SER A 66 10.54 -4.18 5.69
C SER A 66 12.02 -4.07 5.30
N GLY A 67 12.91 -3.93 6.28
CA GLY A 67 14.37 -3.97 6.08
C GLY A 67 14.94 -5.39 6.13
N THR A 68 14.20 -6.35 6.69
CA THR A 68 14.66 -7.74 6.90
C THR A 68 13.85 -8.78 6.15
N VAL A 69 12.63 -8.47 5.72
CA VAL A 69 11.74 -9.42 5.04
C VAL A 69 11.51 -9.00 3.58
N PHE A 70 11.86 -9.90 2.67
CA PHE A 70 11.76 -9.68 1.24
C PHE A 70 10.82 -10.70 0.60
N ILE A 71 9.92 -10.23 -0.26
CA ILE A 71 9.02 -11.05 -1.06
C ILE A 71 9.42 -10.85 -2.52
N ASN A 72 9.79 -11.94 -3.19
CA ASN A 72 10.42 -11.90 -4.52
C ASN A 72 11.65 -10.97 -4.60
N GLY A 73 12.45 -10.91 -3.53
CA GLY A 73 13.61 -10.02 -3.46
C GLY A 73 13.28 -8.53 -3.27
N ILE A 74 12.00 -8.17 -3.12
CA ILE A 74 11.54 -6.79 -2.91
C ILE A 74 11.08 -6.65 -1.44
N PRO A 75 11.40 -5.55 -0.73
CA PRO A 75 10.91 -5.31 0.62
C PRO A 75 9.40 -5.56 0.76
N ALA A 76 9.02 -6.40 1.73
CA ALA A 76 7.61 -6.70 1.98
C ALA A 76 6.91 -5.46 2.57
N ALA A 77 5.72 -5.13 2.05
CA ALA A 77 4.93 -4.02 2.55
C ALA A 77 4.09 -4.41 3.75
N ARG A 78 3.88 -3.46 4.65
CA ARG A 78 3.23 -3.65 5.94
C ARG A 78 2.35 -2.45 6.26
N VAL A 79 1.41 -2.64 7.19
CA VAL A 79 0.64 -1.52 7.76
C VAL A 79 1.60 -0.48 8.34
N GLY A 80 1.39 0.78 7.98
CA GLY A 80 2.23 1.91 8.36
C GLY A 80 3.33 2.25 7.36
N ASP A 81 3.64 1.39 6.38
CA ASP A 81 4.61 1.74 5.34
C ASP A 81 4.06 2.85 4.44
N ALA A 82 4.92 3.81 4.09
CA ALA A 82 4.54 5.03 3.38
C ALA A 82 4.04 4.77 1.94
N ILE A 83 3.14 5.63 1.46
CA ILE A 83 2.73 5.73 0.06
C ILE A 83 3.39 6.96 -0.55
N GLY A 84 3.95 6.85 -1.76
CA GLY A 84 4.83 7.87 -2.35
C GLY A 84 4.21 9.25 -2.53
N CYS A 85 2.89 9.33 -2.75
CA CYS A 85 2.18 10.60 -2.87
C CYS A 85 1.69 11.17 -1.52
N GLY A 86 1.88 10.45 -0.42
CA GLY A 86 1.30 10.74 0.89
C GLY A 86 0.36 9.65 1.39
N GLY A 87 0.25 9.57 2.72
CA GLY A 87 -0.47 8.52 3.42
C GLY A 87 0.38 7.27 3.65
N VAL A 88 -0.26 6.22 4.16
CA VAL A 88 0.37 4.94 4.51
C VAL A 88 -0.50 3.78 4.07
N VAL A 89 0.05 2.57 4.04
CA VAL A 89 -0.76 1.35 4.06
C VAL A 89 -1.55 1.31 5.37
N ALA A 90 -2.87 1.39 5.27
CA ALA A 90 -3.79 1.55 6.40
C ALA A 90 -4.36 0.23 6.93
N THR A 91 -4.48 -0.79 6.08
CA THR A 91 -4.99 -2.10 6.47
C THR A 91 -4.05 -3.21 6.00
N GLY A 92 -4.20 -4.40 6.58
CA GLY A 92 -3.36 -5.55 6.27
C GLY A 92 -4.05 -6.85 6.64
N SER A 93 -3.26 -7.93 6.67
CA SER A 93 -3.66 -9.23 7.21
C SER A 93 -4.10 -9.14 8.67
N GLY A 94 -5.08 -9.96 9.04
CA GLY A 94 -5.56 -10.07 10.42
C GLY A 94 -4.69 -10.95 11.32
N ASP A 95 -3.82 -11.78 10.74
CA ASP A 95 -3.07 -12.82 11.46
C ASP A 95 -1.61 -12.98 11.00
N VAL A 96 -1.20 -12.38 9.88
CA VAL A 96 0.19 -12.40 9.40
C VAL A 96 0.86 -11.07 9.69
N ASN A 97 1.94 -11.13 10.48
CA ASN A 97 2.77 -9.99 10.85
C ASN A 97 4.16 -10.11 10.24
N ILE A 98 4.73 -8.98 9.80
CA ILE A 98 6.06 -8.92 9.16
C ILE A 98 6.99 -8.01 9.98
N GLY A 99 8.24 -8.46 10.16
CA GLY A 99 9.27 -7.77 10.92
C GLY A 99 9.83 -6.50 10.27
N GLY A 100 10.67 -5.80 11.03
CA GLY A 100 11.46 -4.64 10.60
C GLY A 100 12.81 -5.09 10.10
#